data_AF-A0A0Q4YKG3-F1
#
_entry.id   AF-A0A0Q4YKG3-F1
#
_cell.length_a   1.000
_cell.length_b   1.000
_cell.length_c   1.000
_cell.angle_alpha   90.00
_cell.angle_beta   90.00
_cell.angle_gamma   90.00
#
_symmetry.space_group_name_H-M   'P 1'
#
loop_
_entity.id
_entity.type
_entity.pdbx_description
1 polymer ?
#
loop_
_entity_poly.entity_id
_entity_poly.type
_entity_poly.pdbx_seq_one_letter_code
_entity_poly.pdbx_strand_id
1 'polypeptide(L)'
;MNKSLVLATLMAAVALAACGKKEEPVPAAPAPVVETPAPAPAAAPAEAAASAAADAASAASSAADSAASAVSNATDAAKDAAAATASNAADAAKDAANAATDAAKAAAEAAKK
;
A
#
# COMPACT_ATOMS: atom_id res chain seq x y z
N MET A 1 -5.46 -15.19 2.61
CA MET A 1 -4.66 -15.71 1.47
C MET A 1 -4.99 -15.01 0.14
N ASN A 2 -5.55 -13.80 0.18
CA ASN A 2 -6.18 -13.11 -0.96
C ASN A 2 -5.43 -11.83 -1.35
N LYS A 3 -4.43 -11.42 -0.57
CA LYS A 3 -3.57 -10.26 -0.85
C LYS A 3 -2.40 -10.62 -1.78
N SER A 4 -1.92 -11.87 -1.72
CA SER A 4 -0.86 -12.38 -2.59
C SER A 4 -1.30 -12.53 -4.04
N LEU A 5 -2.57 -12.89 -4.28
CA LEU A 5 -3.11 -13.01 -5.63
C LEU A 5 -3.21 -11.66 -6.33
N VAL A 6 -3.66 -10.62 -5.61
CA VAL A 6 -3.79 -9.25 -6.16
C VAL A 6 -2.42 -8.68 -6.56
N LEU A 7 -1.40 -8.87 -5.72
CA LEU A 7 -0.03 -8.48 -6.02
C LEU A 7 0.55 -9.24 -7.22
N ALA A 8 0.28 -10.54 -7.34
CA ALA A 8 0.73 -11.35 -8.47
C ALA A 8 0.08 -10.91 -9.80
N THR A 9 -1.23 -10.61 -9.79
CA THR A 9 -1.93 -10.13 -10.99
C THR A 9 -1.46 -8.75 -11.45
N LEU A 10 -1.10 -7.86 -10.53
CA LEU A 10 -0.57 -6.53 -10.86
C LEU A 10 0.82 -6.61 -11.50
N MET A 11 1.70 -7.48 -11.00
CA MET A 11 3.02 -7.71 -11.61
C MET A 11 2.92 -8.36 -13.00
N ALA A 12 1.97 -9.28 -13.20
CA ALA A 12 1.73 -9.89 -14.51
C ALA A 12 1.21 -8.88 -15.54
N ALA A 13 0.33 -7.94 -15.14
CA ALA A 13 -0.18 -6.89 -16.01
C ALA A 13 0.93 -5.93 -16.47
N VAL A 14 1.86 -5.57 -15.58
CA VAL A 14 3.02 -4.72 -15.90
C VAL A 14 3.99 -5.43 -16.86
N ALA A 15 4.23 -6.73 -16.68
CA ALA A 15 5.09 -7.50 -17.57
C ALA A 15 4.49 -7.65 -18.98
N LEU A 16 3.16 -7.82 -19.09
CA LEU A 16 2.46 -7.90 -20.37
C LEU A 16 2.41 -6.55 -21.09
N ALA A 17 2.24 -5.44 -20.35
CA ALA A 17 2.37 -4.09 -20.90
C ALA A 17 3.79 -3.78 -21.39
N ALA A 18 4.82 -4.40 -20.79
CA ALA A 18 6.21 -4.28 -21.22
C ALA A 18 6.58 -5.19 -22.41
N CYS A 19 5.89 -6.32 -22.62
CA CYS A 19 6.16 -7.24 -23.74
C CYS A 19 5.23 -7.06 -24.96
N GLY A 20 4.14 -6.29 -24.86
CA GLY A 20 3.17 -6.09 -25.95
C GLY A 20 3.62 -5.16 -27.10
N LYS A 21 4.92 -4.90 -27.27
CA LYS A 21 5.43 -3.95 -28.29
C LYS A 21 6.35 -4.57 -29.35
N LYS A 22 6.23 -5.88 -29.60
CA LYS A 22 7.17 -6.54 -30.50
C LYS A 22 6.57 -7.70 -31.31
N GLU A 23 5.69 -7.42 -32.27
CA GLU A 23 5.57 -8.26 -33.48
C GLU A 23 4.76 -7.57 -34.59
N GLU A 24 5.40 -7.26 -35.72
CA GLU A 24 4.92 -7.68 -37.06
C GLU A 24 6.11 -7.63 -38.04
N PRO A 25 6.51 -8.75 -38.68
CA PRO A 25 7.53 -8.78 -39.72
C PRO A 25 6.86 -8.67 -41.10
N VAL A 26 7.27 -7.69 -41.92
CA VAL A 26 6.90 -7.67 -43.35
C VAL A 26 8.15 -7.53 -44.23
N PRO A 27 8.39 -8.49 -45.16
CA PRO A 27 9.57 -8.56 -46.01
C PRO A 27 9.45 -7.75 -47.33
N ALA A 28 10.63 -7.58 -47.94
CA ALA A 28 10.96 -7.29 -49.34
C ALA A 28 11.03 -5.82 -49.81
N ALA A 29 12.21 -5.49 -50.34
CA ALA A 29 12.65 -4.21 -50.86
C ALA A 29 12.28 -3.98 -52.34
N PRO A 30 12.06 -2.72 -52.76
CA PRO A 30 12.31 -2.27 -54.13
C PRO A 30 13.44 -1.23 -54.24
N ALA A 31 14.02 -1.16 -55.44
CA ALA A 31 15.22 -0.43 -55.90
C ALA A 31 15.24 1.10 -55.64
N PRO A 32 16.42 1.77 -55.66
CA PRO A 32 16.56 3.15 -55.20
C PRO A 32 15.90 4.16 -56.15
N VAL A 33 14.75 4.67 -55.72
CA VAL A 33 14.16 5.92 -56.21
C VAL A 33 14.82 7.11 -55.50
N VAL A 34 15.10 8.17 -56.25
CA VAL A 34 15.61 9.43 -55.70
C VAL A 34 14.48 10.09 -54.91
N GLU A 35 14.52 9.91 -53.58
CA GLU A 35 13.57 10.49 -52.64
C GLU A 35 13.84 11.99 -52.46
N THR A 36 12.84 12.82 -52.75
CA THR A 36 12.80 14.20 -52.24
C THR A 36 12.56 14.13 -50.74
N PRO A 37 13.31 14.84 -49.87
CA PRO A 37 13.13 14.73 -48.42
C PRO A 37 11.68 15.00 -48.03
N ALA A 38 10.98 13.97 -47.54
CA ALA A 38 9.65 14.11 -47.00
C ALA A 38 9.67 15.11 -45.82
N PRO A 39 8.66 16.00 -45.69
CA PRO A 39 8.61 16.95 -44.58
C PRO A 39 8.64 16.20 -43.25
N ALA A 40 9.51 16.65 -42.33
CA ALA A 40 9.68 16.04 -41.03
C ALA A 40 8.34 15.96 -40.27
N PRO A 41 8.03 14.83 -39.61
CA PRO A 41 6.78 14.69 -38.86
C PRO A 41 6.68 15.78 -37.78
N ALA A 42 5.54 16.49 -37.75
CA ALA A 42 5.29 17.55 -36.80
C ALA A 42 5.32 17.01 -35.35
N ALA A 43 5.99 17.73 -34.44
CA ALA A 43 6.26 17.33 -33.05
C ALA A 43 5.05 17.27 -32.10
N ALA A 44 3.83 17.57 -32.58
CA ALA A 44 2.61 17.67 -31.78
C ALA A 44 2.23 16.43 -30.93
N PRO A 45 2.52 15.16 -31.32
CA PRO A 45 2.16 14.00 -30.50
C PRO A 45 2.92 13.91 -29.17
N ALA A 46 4.11 14.52 -29.08
CA ALA A 46 5.01 14.37 -27.94
C ALA A 46 4.58 15.21 -26.72
N GLU A 47 4.10 16.44 -26.94
CA GLU A 47 3.65 17.32 -25.85
C GLU A 47 2.39 16.79 -25.16
N ALA A 48 1.41 16.31 -25.93
CA ALA A 48 0.19 15.72 -25.38
C ALA A 48 0.49 14.48 -24.52
N ALA A 49 1.45 13.65 -24.94
CA ALA A 49 1.90 12.50 -24.17
C ALA A 49 2.61 12.92 -22.87
N ALA A 50 3.42 13.98 -22.92
CA ALA A 50 4.10 14.50 -21.73
C ALA A 50 3.13 15.07 -20.70
N SER A 51 2.11 15.83 -21.13
CA SER A 51 1.06 16.34 -20.23
C SER A 51 0.28 15.20 -19.58
N ALA A 52 -0.17 14.21 -20.36
CA ALA A 52 -0.88 13.05 -19.82
C ALA A 52 -0.03 12.26 -18.81
N ALA A 53 1.27 12.14 -19.03
CA ALA A 53 2.19 11.51 -18.09
C ALA A 53 2.33 12.31 -16.79
N ALA A 54 2.37 13.64 -16.87
CA ALA A 54 2.43 14.51 -15.68
C ALA A 54 1.15 14.42 -14.84
N ASP A 55 -0.03 14.43 -15.49
CA ASP A 55 -1.32 14.27 -14.82
C ASP A 55 -1.41 12.91 -14.11
N ALA A 56 -0.99 11.83 -14.80
CA ALA A 56 -0.95 10.50 -14.22
C ALA A 56 -0.01 10.43 -13.00
N ALA A 57 1.15 11.09 -13.05
CA ALA A 57 2.08 11.15 -11.93
C ALA A 57 1.49 11.91 -10.74
N SER A 58 0.79 13.02 -10.99
CA SER A 58 0.14 13.81 -9.94
C SER A 58 -1.01 13.04 -9.27
N ALA A 59 -1.81 12.32 -10.05
CA ALA A 59 -2.85 11.43 -9.54
C ALA A 59 -2.26 10.29 -8.71
N ALA A 60 -1.16 9.69 -9.15
CA ALA A 60 -0.46 8.64 -8.40
C ALA A 60 0.09 9.17 -7.06
N SER A 61 0.67 10.37 -7.03
CA SER A 61 1.12 11.00 -5.78
C SER A 61 -0.04 11.22 -4.82
N SER A 62 -1.14 11.80 -5.30
CA SER A 62 -2.34 12.05 -4.49
C SER A 62 -2.92 10.75 -3.89
N ALA A 63 -2.91 9.66 -4.67
CA ALA A 63 -3.32 8.35 -4.19
C ALA A 63 -2.36 7.80 -3.13
N ALA A 64 -1.05 8.01 -3.29
CA ALA A 64 -0.05 7.61 -2.31
C ALA A 64 -0.20 8.38 -0.98
N ASP A 65 -0.44 9.70 -1.04
CA ASP A 65 -0.69 10.53 0.14
C ASP A 65 -1.95 10.10 0.90
N SER A 66 -3.01 9.76 0.15
CA SER A 66 -4.25 9.24 0.71
C SER A 66 -4.03 7.89 1.40
N ALA A 67 -3.25 6.99 0.77
CA ALA A 67 -2.90 5.70 1.34
C ALA A 67 -2.03 5.85 2.60
N ALA A 68 -1.05 6.75 2.60
CA ALA A 68 -0.22 7.06 3.76
C ALA A 68 -1.07 7.57 4.93
N SER A 69 -2.01 8.48 4.66
CA SER A 69 -2.93 9.00 5.67
C SER A 69 -3.82 7.91 6.25
N ALA A 70 -4.35 7.01 5.42
CA ALA A 70 -5.15 5.87 5.87
C ALA A 70 -4.35 4.91 6.77
N VAL A 71 -3.08 4.65 6.43
CA VAL A 71 -2.18 3.82 7.24
C VAL A 71 -1.86 4.47 8.58
N SER A 72 -1.63 5.79 8.62
CA SER A 72 -1.42 6.51 9.88
C SER A 72 -2.63 6.38 10.80
N ASN A 73 -3.83 6.64 10.28
CA ASN A 73 -5.07 6.54 11.06
C ASN A 73 -5.31 5.13 11.59
N ALA A 74 -5.05 4.09 10.78
CA ALA A 74 -5.14 2.70 11.21
C ALA A 74 -4.12 2.35 12.30
N THR A 75 -2.91 2.92 12.22
CA THR A 75 -1.85 2.71 13.20
C THR A 75 -2.21 3.35 14.54
N ASP A 76 -2.74 4.58 14.53
CA ASP A 76 -3.12 5.26 15.76
C ASP A 76 -4.32 4.58 16.43
N ALA A 77 -5.33 4.15 15.65
CA ALA A 77 -6.43 3.33 16.18
C ALA A 77 -5.94 2.02 16.80
N ALA A 78 -4.91 1.38 16.22
CA ALA A 78 -4.32 0.18 16.78
C ALA A 78 -3.56 0.45 18.10
N LYS A 79 -2.86 1.59 18.21
CA LYS A 79 -2.20 2.01 19.46
C LYS A 79 -3.23 2.29 20.56
N ASP A 80 -4.32 2.98 20.24
CA ASP A 80 -5.38 3.28 21.20
C ASP A 80 -6.04 2.00 21.73
N ALA A 81 -6.31 1.04 20.85
CA ALA A 81 -6.84 -0.27 21.24
C ALA A 81 -5.86 -1.06 22.12
N ALA A 82 -4.56 -1.01 21.81
CA ALA A 82 -3.52 -1.64 22.62
C ALA A 82 -3.39 -0.98 24.01
N ALA A 83 -3.44 0.35 24.06
CA ALA A 83 -3.39 1.11 25.31
C ALA A 83 -4.60 0.80 26.20
N ALA A 84 -5.81 0.78 25.63
CA ALA A 84 -7.03 0.41 26.36
C ALA A 84 -6.96 -1.02 26.92
N THR A 85 -6.45 -1.97 26.12
CA THR A 85 -6.26 -3.36 26.57
C THR A 85 -5.24 -3.44 27.71
N ALA A 86 -4.13 -2.70 27.62
CA ALA A 86 -3.11 -2.67 28.65
C ALA A 86 -3.62 -2.06 29.96
N SER A 87 -4.39 -0.97 29.91
CA SER A 87 -5.05 -0.39 31.09
C SER A 87 -6.02 -1.38 31.73
N ASN A 88 -6.91 -2.00 30.95
CA ASN A 88 -7.86 -2.97 31.49
C ASN A 88 -7.16 -4.18 32.15
N ALA A 89 -6.05 -4.64 31.57
CA ALA A 89 -5.25 -5.71 32.16
C ALA A 89 -4.57 -5.27 33.47
N ALA A 90 -4.08 -4.03 33.54
CA ALA A 90 -3.48 -3.48 34.75
C ALA A 90 -4.50 -3.31 35.88
N ASP A 91 -5.72 -2.83 35.57
CA ASP A 91 -6.81 -2.70 36.53
C ASP A 91 -7.24 -4.06 37.07
N ALA A 92 -7.43 -5.06 36.19
CA ALA A 92 -7.74 -6.43 36.60
C ALA A 92 -6.65 -7.04 37.48
N ALA A 93 -5.37 -6.77 37.19
CA ALA A 93 -4.26 -7.22 38.02
C ALA A 93 -4.24 -6.52 39.39
N LYS A 94 -4.59 -5.23 39.44
CA LYS A 94 -4.72 -4.45 40.68
C LYS A 94 -5.83 -5.03 41.57
N ASP A 95 -6.99 -5.31 40.98
CA ASP A 95 -8.12 -5.90 41.69
C ASP A 95 -7.80 -7.30 42.23
N ALA A 96 -7.15 -8.14 41.42
CA ALA A 96 -6.70 -9.45 41.86
C ALA A 96 -5.69 -9.37 43.03
N ALA A 97 -4.76 -8.42 42.99
CA ALA A 97 -3.78 -8.20 44.06
C ALA A 97 -4.45 -7.70 45.37
N ASN A 98 -5.44 -6.81 45.25
CA ASN A 98 -6.20 -6.33 46.40
C ASN A 98 -7.00 -7.48 47.03
N ALA A 99 -7.72 -8.26 46.22
CA ALA A 99 -8.48 -9.43 46.69
C ALA A 99 -7.60 -10.48 47.38
N ALA A 100 -6.40 -10.74 46.84
CA ALA A 100 -5.44 -11.64 47.47
C ALA A 100 -4.95 -11.11 48.83
N THR A 101 -4.74 -9.79 48.94
CA THR A 101 -4.34 -9.13 50.19
C THR A 101 -5.44 -9.20 51.24
N ASP A 102 -6.69 -8.95 50.85
CA ASP A 102 -7.85 -9.04 51.74
C ASP A 102 -8.05 -10.47 52.25
N ALA A 103 -7.92 -11.46 51.37
CA ALA A 103 -7.99 -12.87 51.74
C ALA A 103 -6.88 -13.26 52.74
N ALA A 104 -5.65 -12.80 52.51
CA ALA A 104 -4.53 -13.05 53.43
C ALA A 104 -4.77 -12.42 54.81
N LYS A 105 -5.31 -11.20 54.85
CA LYS A 105 -5.66 -10.53 56.11
C LYS A 105 -6.77 -11.26 56.85
N ALA A 106 -7.82 -11.69 56.15
CA ALA A 106 -8.91 -12.47 56.73
C ALA A 106 -8.41 -13.79 57.33
N ALA A 107 -7.51 -14.50 56.64
CA ALA A 107 -6.90 -15.73 57.14
C ALA A 107 -6.05 -15.47 58.40
N ALA A 108 -5.27 -14.39 58.43
CA ALA A 108 -4.47 -14.02 59.60
C ALA A 108 -5.33 -13.67 60.83
N GLU A 109 -6.48 -13.04 60.63
CA GLU A 109 -7.43 -12.73 61.71
C GLU A 109 -8.16 -13.98 62.20
N ALA A 110 -8.52 -14.91 61.29
CA ALA A 110 -9.13 -16.18 61.66
C ALA A 110 -8.19 -17.05 62.52
N ALA A 111 -6.89 -17.03 62.24
CA ALA A 111 -5.88 -17.80 62.98
C ALA A 111 -5.62 -17.28 64.41
N LYS A 112 -6.10 -16.08 64.76
CA LYS A 112 -5.98 -15.49 66.10
C LYS A 112 -7.19 -15.74 67.00
N LYS A 113 -8.26 -16.34 66.46
CA LYS A 113 -9.47 -16.72 67.19
C LYS A 113 -9.39 -18.19 67.60
#